data_AF-A0A0F2PTE1-F1
#
_entry.id   AF-A0A0F2PTE1-F1
#
_cell.length_a   1.000
_cell.length_b   1.000
_cell.length_c   1.000
_cell.angle_alpha   90.00
_cell.angle_beta   90.00
_cell.angle_gamma   90.00
#
_symmetry.space_group_name_H-M   'P 1'
#
loop_
_entity.id
_entity.type
_entity.pdbx_description
1 polymer ?
#
loop_
_entity_poly.entity_id
_entity_poly.type
_entity_poly.pdbx_seq_one_letter_code
_entity_poly.pdbx_strand_id
1 'polypeptide(L)'
;MIIINNGNFFTNEQIEKIIKLLGRDYKPNKMVIYETRLDMLRHFFKCYNFSLEEFRGKLEGSYDESTDTVYVCIFAQTDDGDDFHSKQLYSLHAMVHELRHRYQAVRDMYTSSAAEEKSEDDADRYATDIVNRKSARIKEIMGWQEEWFVEEED
;
A
#
# COMPACT_ATOMS: atom_id res chain seq x y z
N MET A 1 5.04 13.69 -6.79
CA MET A 1 5.08 12.26 -6.46
C MET A 1 5.55 11.54 -7.70
N ILE A 2 6.61 10.76 -7.58
CA ILE A 2 7.11 9.90 -8.65
C ILE A 2 6.46 8.54 -8.44
N ILE A 3 5.84 7.95 -9.48
CA ILE A 3 5.24 6.61 -9.41
C ILE A 3 6.04 5.68 -10.33
N ILE A 4 6.57 4.60 -9.76
CA ILE A 4 7.20 3.50 -10.48
C ILE A 4 6.23 2.33 -10.44
N ASN A 5 5.62 2.02 -11.57
CA ASN A 5 4.50 1.09 -11.65
C ASN A 5 4.38 0.55 -13.09
N ASN A 6 4.12 -0.74 -13.22
CA ASN A 6 3.92 -1.40 -14.51
C ASN A 6 2.50 -1.20 -15.05
N GLY A 7 1.52 -0.91 -14.18
CA GLY A 7 0.17 -0.51 -14.60
C GLY A 7 -0.84 -1.64 -14.74
N ASN A 8 -0.49 -2.89 -14.42
CA ASN A 8 -1.36 -4.04 -14.67
C ASN A 8 -2.41 -4.22 -13.57
N PHE A 9 -2.04 -3.95 -12.31
CA PHE A 9 -2.98 -4.01 -11.17
C PHE A 9 -3.52 -2.64 -10.79
N PHE A 10 -2.71 -1.59 -10.84
CA PHE A 10 -3.16 -0.23 -10.60
C PHE A 10 -2.63 0.65 -11.71
N THR A 11 -3.46 1.53 -12.26
CA THR A 11 -2.98 2.63 -13.08
C THR A 11 -2.43 3.74 -12.19
N ASN A 12 -1.54 4.58 -12.72
CA ASN A 12 -1.06 5.75 -11.98
C ASN A 12 -2.20 6.70 -11.59
N GLU A 13 -3.23 6.82 -12.45
CA GLU A 13 -4.40 7.64 -12.15
C GLU A 13 -5.21 7.09 -10.97
N GLN A 14 -5.37 5.76 -10.88
CA GLN A 14 -6.01 5.11 -9.74
C GLN A 14 -5.26 5.41 -8.44
N ILE A 15 -3.94 5.21 -8.43
CA ILE A 15 -3.08 5.50 -7.28
C ILE A 15 -3.23 6.95 -6.83
N GLU A 16 -3.18 7.91 -7.76
CA GLU A 16 -3.34 9.32 -7.44
C GLU A 16 -4.72 9.66 -6.87
N LYS A 17 -5.79 9.04 -7.39
CA LYS A 17 -7.15 9.20 -6.88
C LYS A 17 -7.31 8.62 -5.47
N ILE A 18 -6.70 7.47 -5.18
CA ILE A 18 -6.68 6.87 -3.83
C ILE A 18 -5.95 7.81 -2.86
N ILE A 19 -4.75 8.28 -3.20
CA ILE A 19 -4.01 9.21 -2.32
C ILE A 19 -4.79 10.52 -2.10
N LYS A 20 -5.46 11.03 -3.14
CA LYS A 20 -6.33 12.21 -3.02
C LYS A 20 -7.54 11.96 -2.12
N LEU A 21 -8.08 10.74 -2.11
CA LEU A 21 -9.17 10.33 -1.22
C LEU A 21 -8.74 10.35 0.25
N LEU A 22 -7.50 9.91 0.55
CA LEU A 22 -6.95 9.90 1.90
C LEU A 22 -6.56 11.30 2.40
N GLY A 23 -5.98 12.13 1.53
CA GLY A 23 -5.65 13.52 1.81
C GLY A 23 -4.16 13.84 1.63
N ARG A 24 -3.83 15.14 1.77
CA ARG A 24 -2.48 15.65 1.45
C ARG A 24 -1.38 15.01 2.29
N ASP A 25 -1.66 14.73 3.56
CA ASP A 25 -0.66 14.18 4.50
C ASP A 25 -0.41 12.68 4.30
N TYR A 26 -1.09 12.05 3.36
CA TYR A 26 -0.82 10.68 2.94
C TYR A 26 0.06 10.63 1.69
N LYS A 27 0.35 11.77 1.04
CA LYS A 27 1.05 11.78 -0.24
C LYS A 27 2.57 11.67 -0.07
N PRO A 28 3.21 10.56 -0.46
CA PRO A 28 4.66 10.45 -0.41
C PRO A 28 5.34 11.20 -1.58
N ASN A 29 6.65 11.38 -1.48
CA ASN A 29 7.47 11.87 -2.59
C ASN A 29 7.58 10.83 -3.71
N LYS A 30 7.65 9.55 -3.36
CA LYS A 30 7.76 8.43 -4.31
C LYS A 30 6.86 7.26 -3.91
N MET A 31 6.33 6.58 -4.90
CA MET A 31 5.62 5.32 -4.73
C MET A 31 6.13 4.28 -5.72
N VAL A 32 6.30 3.05 -5.26
CA VAL A 32 6.80 1.94 -6.08
C VAL A 32 5.87 0.75 -5.91
N ILE A 33 5.35 0.24 -7.03
CA ILE A 33 4.50 -0.94 -7.07
C ILE A 33 5.27 -2.09 -7.71
N TYR A 34 5.52 -3.14 -6.94
CA TYR A 34 6.14 -4.36 -7.42
C TYR A 34 5.06 -5.41 -7.68
N GLU A 35 4.76 -5.63 -8.97
CA GLU A 35 3.79 -6.64 -9.37
C GLU A 35 4.39 -8.04 -9.36
N THR A 36 5.70 -8.14 -9.60
CA THR A 36 6.47 -9.39 -9.59
C THR A 36 7.81 -9.20 -8.87
N ARG A 37 8.41 -10.30 -8.37
CA ARG A 37 9.78 -10.29 -7.82
C ARG A 37 10.84 -9.81 -8.83
N LEU A 38 10.58 -9.99 -10.14
CA LEU A 38 11.48 -9.51 -11.18
C LEU A 38 11.47 -7.97 -11.29
N ASP A 39 10.38 -7.32 -10.90
CA ASP A 39 10.30 -5.86 -10.91
C ASP A 39 11.23 -5.25 -9.86
N MET A 40 11.40 -5.91 -8.70
CA MET A 40 12.41 -5.50 -7.70
C MET A 40 13.82 -5.49 -8.29
N LEU A 41 14.18 -6.51 -9.08
CA LEU A 41 15.49 -6.59 -9.74
C LEU A 41 15.62 -5.54 -10.86
N ARG A 42 14.57 -5.34 -11.67
CA ARG A 42 14.55 -4.35 -12.77
C ARG A 42 14.62 -2.91 -12.26
N HIS A 43 14.03 -2.64 -11.11
CA HIS A 43 13.94 -1.31 -10.52
C HIS A 43 14.99 -1.07 -9.43
N PHE A 44 15.85 -2.06 -9.14
CA PHE A 44 16.91 -1.96 -8.15
C PHE A 44 17.73 -0.66 -8.26
N PHE A 45 18.17 -0.30 -9.47
CA PHE A 45 18.94 0.93 -9.71
C PHE A 45 18.14 2.23 -9.59
N LYS A 46 16.80 2.16 -9.58
CA LYS A 46 15.91 3.33 -9.43
C LYS A 46 15.45 3.53 -7.98
N CYS A 47 15.50 2.47 -7.18
CA CYS A 47 14.90 2.44 -5.85
C CYS A 47 15.92 2.25 -4.71
N TYR A 48 17.11 1.67 -4.96
CA TYR A 48 18.22 1.48 -3.99
C TYR A 48 17.84 1.02 -2.57
N ASN A 49 16.65 0.46 -2.39
CA ASN A 49 16.17 -0.13 -1.15
C ASN A 49 15.78 -1.56 -1.45
N PHE A 50 16.47 -2.48 -0.81
CA PHE A 50 16.18 -3.90 -0.90
C PHE A 50 16.15 -4.45 0.52
N SER A 51 14.97 -4.56 1.09
CA SER A 51 14.78 -5.40 2.26
C SER A 51 14.69 -6.86 1.79
N LEU A 52 15.51 -7.75 2.38
CA LEU A 52 15.47 -9.18 2.08
C LEU A 52 14.10 -9.79 2.42
N GLU A 53 13.35 -9.17 3.32
CA GLU A 53 12.03 -9.60 3.77
C GLU A 53 10.95 -9.29 2.74
N GLU A 54 11.00 -8.11 2.11
CA GLU A 54 10.16 -7.76 0.94
C GLU A 54 10.38 -8.75 -0.20
N PHE A 55 11.63 -9.08 -0.52
CA PHE A 55 11.95 -10.03 -1.59
C PHE A 55 11.46 -11.45 -1.32
N ARG A 56 11.50 -11.88 -0.04
CA ARG A 56 10.95 -13.16 0.39
C ARG A 56 9.41 -13.19 0.28
N GLY A 57 8.77 -12.04 0.10
CA GLY A 57 7.31 -11.92 0.04
C GLY A 57 6.66 -12.10 1.40
N LYS A 58 7.39 -11.75 2.47
CA LYS A 58 6.85 -11.73 3.85
C LYS A 58 6.25 -10.39 4.24
N LEU A 59 6.52 -9.35 3.43
CA LEU A 59 6.03 -8.01 3.61
C LEU A 59 5.27 -7.59 2.35
N GLU A 60 4.05 -7.14 2.55
CA GLU A 60 3.14 -6.70 1.50
C GLU A 60 3.39 -5.25 1.08
N GLY A 61 4.10 -4.51 1.92
CA GLY A 61 4.52 -3.14 1.69
C GLY A 61 5.59 -2.70 2.67
N SER A 62 6.06 -1.48 2.48
CA SER A 62 6.84 -0.75 3.48
C SER A 62 6.81 0.75 3.20
N TYR A 63 6.99 1.55 4.24
CA TYR A 63 7.26 2.97 4.16
C TYR A 63 8.69 3.29 4.63
N ASP A 64 9.48 3.94 3.77
CA ASP A 64 10.80 4.46 4.10
C ASP A 64 10.75 5.96 4.35
N GLU A 65 10.83 6.35 5.61
CA GLU A 65 10.81 7.75 6.06
C GLU A 65 11.99 8.56 5.52
N SER A 66 13.17 7.95 5.37
CA SER A 66 14.37 8.68 4.95
C SER A 66 14.28 9.22 3.53
N THR A 67 13.51 8.54 2.67
CA THR A 67 13.28 8.93 1.28
C THR A 67 11.84 9.38 0.99
N ASP A 68 10.95 9.33 2.00
CA ASP A 68 9.50 9.51 1.87
C ASP A 68 8.96 8.68 0.69
N THR A 69 9.27 7.38 0.72
CA THR A 69 8.89 6.41 -0.32
C THR A 69 8.00 5.32 0.25
N VAL A 70 6.88 5.04 -0.42
CA VAL A 70 6.03 3.88 -0.14
C VAL A 70 6.28 2.78 -1.19
N TYR A 71 6.46 1.55 -0.73
CA TYR A 71 6.59 0.35 -1.53
C TYR A 71 5.38 -0.54 -1.31
N VAL A 72 4.84 -1.13 -2.38
CA VAL A 72 3.74 -2.09 -2.33
C VAL A 72 4.12 -3.31 -3.17
N CYS A 73 4.02 -4.50 -2.57
CA CYS A 73 4.42 -5.78 -3.13
C CYS A 73 3.18 -6.65 -3.45
N ILE A 74 2.61 -6.49 -4.64
CA ILE A 74 1.42 -7.23 -5.07
C ILE A 74 1.69 -8.75 -5.12
N PHE A 75 2.92 -9.15 -5.44
CA PHE A 75 3.30 -10.57 -5.49
C PHE A 75 3.31 -11.26 -4.13
N ALA A 76 3.28 -10.50 -3.03
CA ALA A 76 3.26 -11.04 -1.67
C ALA A 76 1.84 -11.42 -1.22
N GLN A 77 0.81 -10.94 -1.93
CA GLN A 77 -0.60 -11.23 -1.64
C GLN A 77 -0.94 -12.69 -1.99
N THR A 78 -1.10 -13.53 -0.97
CA THR A 78 -1.35 -14.98 -1.14
C THR A 78 -2.70 -15.47 -0.62
N ASP A 79 -3.47 -14.64 0.08
CA ASP A 79 -4.37 -15.18 1.10
C ASP A 79 -5.72 -15.71 0.62
N ASP A 80 -6.29 -15.26 -0.51
CA ASP A 80 -7.63 -15.75 -0.91
C ASP A 80 -7.84 -16.08 -2.38
N GLY A 81 -6.75 -16.45 -3.05
CA GLY A 81 -6.79 -16.99 -4.41
C GLY A 81 -6.04 -16.14 -5.42
N ASP A 82 -5.66 -16.79 -6.51
CA ASP A 82 -4.86 -16.19 -7.58
C ASP A 82 -5.69 -15.28 -8.50
N ASP A 83 -6.92 -14.92 -8.08
CA ASP A 83 -7.79 -14.08 -8.87
C ASP A 83 -7.38 -12.60 -8.76
N PHE A 84 -7.57 -11.91 -9.87
CA PHE A 84 -7.09 -10.54 -10.03
C PHE A 84 -7.71 -9.56 -9.02
N HIS A 85 -8.98 -9.74 -8.66
CA HIS A 85 -9.71 -8.76 -7.84
C HIS A 85 -9.29 -8.87 -6.38
N SER A 86 -9.16 -10.09 -5.86
CA SER A 86 -8.66 -10.31 -4.50
C SER A 86 -7.26 -9.71 -4.34
N LYS A 87 -6.33 -10.00 -5.26
CA LYS A 87 -4.99 -9.38 -5.23
C LYS A 87 -5.02 -7.86 -5.29
N GLN A 88 -5.90 -7.29 -6.10
CA GLN A 88 -6.04 -5.85 -6.22
C GLN A 88 -6.63 -5.22 -4.95
N LEU A 89 -7.57 -5.89 -4.28
CA LEU A 89 -8.16 -5.46 -3.02
C LEU A 89 -7.14 -5.49 -1.87
N TYR A 90 -6.47 -6.62 -1.64
CA TYR A 90 -5.50 -6.72 -0.53
C TYR A 90 -4.25 -5.89 -0.79
N SER A 91 -3.82 -5.75 -2.06
CA SER A 91 -2.77 -4.77 -2.38
C SER A 91 -3.21 -3.32 -2.14
N LEU A 92 -4.49 -3.00 -2.28
CA LEU A 92 -5.02 -1.69 -1.93
C LEU A 92 -5.05 -1.50 -0.41
N HIS A 93 -5.39 -2.52 0.35
CA HIS A 93 -5.32 -2.50 1.81
C HIS A 93 -3.88 -2.23 2.28
N ALA A 94 -2.92 -3.04 1.83
CA ALA A 94 -1.49 -2.84 2.12
C ALA A 94 -1.01 -1.44 1.67
N MET A 95 -1.47 -0.95 0.51
CA MET A 95 -1.18 0.40 0.07
C MET A 95 -1.67 1.47 1.07
N VAL A 96 -2.89 1.34 1.58
CA VAL A 96 -3.47 2.28 2.54
C VAL A 96 -2.76 2.18 3.89
N HIS A 97 -2.36 0.97 4.31
CA HIS A 97 -1.55 0.70 5.51
C HIS A 97 -0.24 1.49 5.47
N GLU A 98 0.54 1.34 4.40
CA GLU A 98 1.83 2.04 4.28
C GLU A 98 1.68 3.56 4.15
N LEU A 99 0.62 4.03 3.46
CA LEU A 99 0.31 5.46 3.41
C LEU A 99 -0.10 5.99 4.80
N ARG A 100 -0.64 5.15 5.69
CA ARG A 100 -0.92 5.51 7.07
C ARG A 100 0.36 5.65 7.89
N HIS A 101 1.37 4.80 7.69
CA HIS A 101 2.70 5.03 8.27
C HIS A 101 3.32 6.35 7.85
N ARG A 102 3.19 6.70 6.56
CA ARG A 102 3.60 8.03 6.08
C ARG A 102 2.88 9.17 6.80
N TYR A 103 1.56 9.04 6.99
CA TYR A 103 0.79 10.02 7.75
C TYR A 103 1.26 10.14 9.21
N GLN A 104 1.47 9.00 9.88
CA GLN A 104 1.94 8.94 11.26
C GLN A 104 3.30 9.65 11.41
N ALA A 105 4.24 9.39 10.50
CA ALA A 105 5.55 10.03 10.47
C ALA A 105 5.45 11.57 10.31
N VAL A 106 4.65 12.05 9.35
CA VAL A 106 4.48 13.50 9.14
C VAL A 106 3.75 14.21 10.28
N ARG A 107 3.04 13.47 11.13
CA ARG A 107 2.34 13.98 12.31
C ARG A 107 3.11 13.77 13.61
N ASP A 108 4.35 13.28 13.56
CA ASP A 108 5.16 12.92 14.73
C ASP A 108 4.39 12.00 15.69
N MET A 109 3.64 11.04 15.15
CA MET A 109 2.91 10.03 15.91
C MET A 109 3.82 8.84 16.21
N TYR A 110 3.64 8.20 17.36
CA TYR A 110 4.29 6.93 17.72
C TYR A 110 5.83 6.91 17.59
N THR A 111 6.50 8.04 17.82
CA THR A 111 7.96 8.26 17.58
C THR A 111 8.91 7.49 18.52
N SER A 112 8.42 6.52 19.29
CA SER A 112 9.22 5.73 20.22
C SER A 112 9.08 4.26 19.88
N SER A 113 10.16 3.48 19.99
CA SER A 113 10.12 2.04 19.72
C SER A 113 9.08 1.25 20.52
N ALA A 114 8.72 1.72 21.72
CA ALA A 114 7.64 1.14 22.53
C ALA A 114 6.22 1.39 21.96
N ALA A 115 6.09 2.13 20.86
CA ALA A 115 4.83 2.45 20.20
C ALA A 115 4.70 1.78 18.83
N GLU A 116 5.66 0.96 18.39
CA GLU A 116 5.63 0.24 17.11
C GLU A 116 4.36 -0.62 16.99
N GLU A 117 4.05 -1.45 17.99
CA GLU A 117 2.82 -2.26 18.02
C GLU A 117 1.55 -1.42 17.85
N LYS A 118 1.48 -0.26 18.53
CA LYS A 118 0.33 0.65 18.39
C LYS A 118 0.26 1.32 17.03
N SER A 119 1.41 1.51 16.39
CA SER A 119 1.55 2.12 15.07
C SER A 119 1.03 1.18 13.99
N GLU A 120 1.40 -0.11 14.07
CA GLU A 120 0.88 -1.18 13.21
C GLU A 120 -0.63 -1.38 13.44
N ASP A 121 -1.07 -1.53 14.70
CA ASP A 121 -2.49 -1.68 15.04
C ASP A 121 -3.36 -0.51 14.51
N ASP A 122 -2.84 0.72 14.54
CA ASP A 122 -3.52 1.89 13.98
C ASP A 122 -3.53 1.85 12.44
N ALA A 123 -2.44 1.41 11.81
CA ALA A 123 -2.33 1.31 10.36
C ALA A 123 -3.30 0.26 9.78
N ASP A 124 -3.34 -0.94 10.37
CA ASP A 124 -4.23 -2.02 9.92
C ASP A 124 -5.71 -1.65 10.07
N ARG A 125 -6.10 -1.19 11.27
CA ARG A 125 -7.48 -0.77 11.53
C ARG A 125 -7.89 0.37 10.62
N TYR A 126 -6.99 1.33 10.38
CA TYR A 126 -7.27 2.44 9.47
C TYR A 126 -7.43 1.95 8.03
N ALA A 127 -6.58 1.04 7.56
CA ALA A 127 -6.64 0.48 6.21
C ALA A 127 -7.96 -0.26 5.98
N THR A 128 -8.32 -1.18 6.87
CA THR A 128 -9.59 -1.92 6.80
C THR A 128 -10.79 -0.98 6.86
N ASP A 129 -10.81 -0.04 7.81
CA ASP A 129 -11.91 0.91 7.98
C ASP A 129 -12.10 1.79 6.74
N ILE A 130 -11.01 2.32 6.17
CA ILE A 130 -11.10 3.18 5.00
C ILE A 130 -11.52 2.41 3.75
N VAL A 131 -10.93 1.24 3.50
CA VAL A 131 -11.30 0.42 2.34
C VAL A 131 -12.79 0.07 2.41
N ASN A 132 -13.27 -0.36 3.57
CA ASN A 132 -14.66 -0.76 3.76
C ASN A 132 -15.63 0.45 3.78
N ARG A 133 -15.33 1.53 4.49
CA ARG A 133 -16.21 2.72 4.55
C ARG A 133 -16.24 3.54 3.28
N LYS A 134 -15.20 3.47 2.45
CA LYS A 134 -15.10 4.18 1.16
C LYS A 134 -15.26 3.25 -0.05
N SER A 135 -15.70 2.01 0.17
CA SER A 135 -15.90 0.96 -0.86
C SER A 135 -16.59 1.48 -2.12
N ALA A 136 -17.70 2.23 -1.98
CA ALA A 136 -18.41 2.82 -3.12
C ALA A 136 -17.55 3.77 -3.96
N ARG A 137 -16.73 4.60 -3.31
CA ARG A 137 -15.84 5.53 -4.00
C ARG A 137 -14.61 4.82 -4.58
N ILE A 138 -14.09 3.83 -3.86
CA ILE A 138 -12.98 2.99 -4.32
C ILE A 138 -13.40 2.22 -5.56
N LYS A 139 -14.57 1.60 -5.57
CA LYS A 139 -15.18 0.96 -6.74
C LYS A 139 -15.14 1.86 -7.97
N GLU A 140 -15.56 3.12 -7.84
CA GLU A 140 -15.54 4.09 -8.95
C GLU A 140 -14.11 4.40 -9.43
N ILE A 141 -13.15 4.52 -8.50
CA ILE A 141 -11.75 4.75 -8.84
C ILE A 141 -11.17 3.55 -9.58
N MET A 142 -11.45 2.36 -9.07
CA MET A 142 -10.93 1.09 -9.56
C MET A 142 -11.62 0.61 -10.85
N GLY A 143 -12.84 1.07 -11.11
CA GLY A 143 -13.66 0.59 -12.22
C GLY A 143 -14.26 -0.79 -11.96
N TRP A 144 -14.44 -1.17 -10.69
CA TRP A 144 -15.03 -2.45 -10.32
C TRP A 144 -16.54 -2.47 -10.59
N GLN A 145 -17.08 -3.66 -10.90
CA GLN A 145 -18.51 -3.85 -11.16
C GLN A 145 -19.34 -3.73 -9.87
N GLU A 146 -18.77 -4.21 -8.76
CA GLU A 146 -19.37 -4.22 -7.43
C GLU A 146 -18.41 -3.68 -6.37
N GLU A 147 -18.93 -3.46 -5.18
CA GLU A 147 -18.12 -3.05 -4.03
C GLU A 147 -17.47 -4.28 -3.41
N TRP A 148 -16.22 -4.13 -3.00
CA TRP A 148 -15.45 -5.17 -2.33
C TRP A 148 -15.07 -4.70 -0.94
N PHE A 149 -14.97 -5.64 -0.02
CA PHE A 149 -14.69 -5.40 1.39
C PHE A 149 -13.57 -6.34 1.84
N VAL A 150 -12.67 -5.82 2.66
CA VAL A 150 -11.66 -6.63 3.34
C VAL A 150 -12.32 -7.29 4.54
N GLU A 151 -12.19 -8.60 4.64
CA GLU A 151 -12.60 -9.36 5.83
C GLU A 151 -11.59 -9.08 6.95
N GLU A 152 -12.07 -8.81 8.17
CA GLU A 152 -11.19 -8.68 9.34
C GLU A 152 -10.64 -10.08 9.67
N GLU A 153 -9.32 -10.24 9.74
CA GLU A 153 -8.74 -11.46 10.32
C GLU A 153 -9.05 -11.48 11.83
N ASP A 154 -9.96 -12.38 12.25
CA ASP A 154 -10.33 -12.64 13.65
C ASP A 154 -9.17 -13.25 14.47
#